data_AF-A0A328FFL5-F1
#
_entry.id   AF-A0A328FFL5-F1
#
_cell.length_a   1.000
_cell.length_b   1.000
_cell.length_c   1.000
_cell.angle_alpha   90.00
_cell.angle_beta   90.00
_cell.angle_gamma   90.00
#
_symmetry.space_group_name_H-M   'P 1'
#
loop_
_entity.id
_entity.type
_entity.pdbx_description
1 polymer ?
#
loop_
_entity_poly.entity_id
_entity_poly.type
_entity_poly.pdbx_seq_one_letter_code
_entity_poly.pdbx_strand_id
1 'polypeptide(L)'
;MKDHIFGNLMDWCNALNTLTRLRDSATLDDHQDALIHLLCYDENWLLREAAVEAALTLRKPSIETVKQIVQLVKRDDLYYNIRIMATEVLSTLIPMVMENKKLNKDLVRVFINEANQNVSALLSSPAPPIFHDALDVTYKQIQKVVETA
;
A
#
# COMPACT_ATOMS: atom_id res chain seq x y z
N MET A 1 0.21 8.43 -23.32
CA MET A 1 -0.64 7.22 -23.37
C MET A 1 -0.49 6.55 -22.02
N LYS A 2 -1.57 6.28 -21.29
CA LYS A 2 -1.46 5.45 -20.08
C LYS A 2 -1.09 4.05 -20.57
N ASP A 3 0.08 3.56 -20.19
CA ASP A 3 0.49 2.18 -20.47
C ASP A 3 -0.50 1.27 -19.73
N HIS A 4 -1.40 0.64 -20.48
CA HIS A 4 -2.29 -0.39 -19.96
C HIS A 4 -1.52 -1.70 -19.84
N ILE A 5 -0.47 -1.72 -19.02
CA ILE A 5 0.45 -2.85 -18.90
C ILE A 5 -0.26 -4.14 -18.45
N PHE A 6 -1.31 -4.01 -17.63
CA PHE A 6 -2.16 -5.12 -17.20
C PHE A 6 -3.29 -5.47 -18.19
N GLY A 7 -3.40 -4.73 -19.30
CA GLY A 7 -4.41 -4.97 -20.33
C GLY A 7 -5.85 -4.86 -19.81
N ASN A 8 -6.69 -5.82 -20.21
CA ASN A 8 -8.05 -5.94 -19.75
C ASN A 8 -8.08 -6.68 -18.40
N LEU A 9 -8.49 -6.02 -17.33
CA LEU A 9 -8.56 -6.61 -15.97
C LEU A 9 -9.62 -7.71 -15.82
N MET A 10 -10.56 -7.83 -16.77
CA MET A 10 -11.47 -8.98 -16.83
C MET A 10 -10.74 -10.26 -17.25
N ASP A 11 -9.63 -10.14 -17.99
CA ASP A 11 -8.67 -11.22 -18.20
C ASP A 11 -7.68 -11.25 -17.02
N TRP A 12 -8.22 -11.55 -15.84
CA TRP A 12 -7.49 -11.48 -14.58
C TRP A 12 -6.29 -12.44 -14.53
N CYS A 13 -6.32 -13.56 -15.28
CA CYS A 13 -5.19 -14.46 -15.40
C CYS A 13 -3.98 -13.75 -16.05
N ASN A 14 -4.21 -13.01 -17.14
CA ASN A 14 -3.16 -12.24 -17.79
C ASN A 14 -2.65 -11.09 -16.91
N ALA A 15 -3.55 -10.40 -16.20
CA ALA A 15 -3.17 -9.35 -15.26
C ALA A 15 -2.30 -9.90 -14.11
N LEU A 16 -2.65 -11.05 -13.53
CA LEU A 16 -1.85 -11.74 -12.51
C LEU A 16 -0.48 -12.16 -13.06
N ASN A 17 -0.44 -12.83 -14.21
CA ASN A 17 0.82 -13.25 -14.84
C ASN A 17 1.74 -12.06 -15.12
N THR A 18 1.16 -10.94 -15.56
CA THR A 18 1.91 -9.71 -15.77
C THR A 18 2.45 -9.14 -14.46
N LEU A 19 1.63 -9.10 -13.40
CA LEU A 19 2.03 -8.61 -12.09
C LEU A 19 3.16 -9.46 -11.50
N THR A 20 3.04 -10.78 -11.57
CA THR A 20 4.08 -11.74 -11.18
C THR A 20 5.37 -11.47 -11.93
N ARG A 21 5.31 -11.29 -13.26
CA ARG A 21 6.50 -10.99 -14.07
C ARG A 21 7.16 -9.66 -13.68
N LEU A 22 6.39 -8.61 -13.43
CA LEU A 22 6.92 -7.30 -13.01
C LEU A 22 7.58 -7.37 -11.63
N ARG A 23 6.96 -8.10 -10.71
CA ARG A 23 7.49 -8.38 -9.37
C ARG A 23 8.81 -9.15 -9.46
N ASP A 24 8.83 -10.27 -10.17
CA ASP A 24 9.98 -11.17 -10.23
C ASP A 24 11.17 -10.57 -11.00
N SER A 25 10.90 -9.65 -11.94
CA SER A 25 11.93 -8.87 -12.64
C SER A 25 12.36 -7.59 -11.91
N ALA A 26 11.77 -7.28 -10.75
CA ALA A 26 11.99 -6.04 -9.99
C ALA A 26 11.80 -4.76 -10.82
N THR A 27 10.83 -4.77 -11.74
CA THR A 27 10.47 -3.63 -12.60
C THR A 27 9.15 -2.96 -12.18
N LEU A 28 8.50 -3.46 -11.13
CA LEU A 28 7.24 -2.91 -10.64
C LEU A 28 7.35 -1.44 -10.19
N ASP A 29 8.53 -1.01 -9.74
CA ASP A 29 8.81 0.39 -9.38
C ASP A 29 8.50 1.38 -10.52
N ASP A 30 8.67 0.96 -11.79
CA ASP A 30 8.44 1.78 -12.98
C ASP A 30 6.96 1.77 -13.43
N HIS A 31 6.11 0.93 -12.80
CA HIS A 31 4.72 0.70 -13.18
C HIS A 31 3.73 0.92 -12.03
N GLN A 32 4.09 1.78 -11.08
CA GLN A 32 3.28 2.02 -9.87
C GLN A 32 1.89 2.61 -10.14
N ASP A 33 1.72 3.43 -11.18
CA ASP A 33 0.38 3.92 -11.60
C ASP A 33 -0.56 2.76 -11.97
N ALA A 34 -0.02 1.75 -12.65
CA ALA A 34 -0.79 0.57 -13.01
C ALA A 34 -1.07 -0.30 -11.78
N LEU A 35 -0.12 -0.39 -10.84
CA LEU A 35 -0.32 -1.07 -9.55
C LEU A 35 -1.44 -0.41 -8.75
N ILE A 36 -1.49 0.92 -8.69
CA ILE A 36 -2.56 1.69 -8.05
C ILE A 36 -3.92 1.33 -8.66
N HIS A 37 -4.02 1.19 -9.98
CA HIS A 37 -5.28 0.74 -10.60
C HIS A 37 -5.72 -0.65 -10.13
N LEU A 38 -4.78 -1.60 -9.93
CA LEU A 38 -5.11 -2.92 -9.38
C LEU A 38 -5.54 -2.85 -7.91
N LEU A 39 -4.87 -2.02 -7.10
CA LEU A 39 -5.25 -1.79 -5.69
C LEU A 39 -6.68 -1.23 -5.57
N CYS A 40 -7.11 -0.41 -6.52
CA CYS A 40 -8.47 0.16 -6.57
C CYS A 40 -9.52 -0.74 -7.23
N TYR A 41 -9.14 -1.90 -7.78
CA TYR A 41 -10.05 -2.68 -8.62
C TYR A 41 -11.06 -3.47 -7.77
N ASP A 42 -12.34 -3.13 -7.90
CA ASP A 42 -13.43 -3.68 -7.06
C ASP A 42 -14.05 -4.98 -7.56
N GLU A 43 -13.93 -5.26 -8.84
CA GLU A 43 -14.56 -6.43 -9.47
C GLU A 43 -13.81 -7.74 -9.22
N ASN A 44 -12.60 -7.71 -8.66
CA ASN A 44 -11.81 -8.92 -8.42
C ASN A 44 -10.89 -8.78 -7.19
N TRP A 45 -11.33 -9.40 -6.09
CA TRP A 45 -10.60 -9.40 -4.82
C TRP A 45 -9.20 -10.04 -4.93
N LEU A 46 -9.05 -11.10 -5.73
CA LEU A 46 -7.77 -11.80 -5.90
C LEU A 46 -6.72 -10.91 -6.57
N LEU A 47 -7.12 -10.11 -7.58
CA LEU A 47 -6.23 -9.12 -8.19
C LEU A 47 -5.79 -8.07 -7.18
N ARG A 48 -6.69 -7.63 -6.30
CA ARG A 48 -6.35 -6.67 -5.25
C ARG A 48 -5.38 -7.26 -4.24
N GLU A 49 -5.60 -8.48 -3.75
CA GLU A 49 -4.66 -9.14 -2.83
C GLU A 49 -3.29 -9.28 -3.46
N ALA A 50 -3.22 -9.78 -4.70
CA ALA A 50 -1.98 -9.91 -5.43
C ALA A 50 -1.27 -8.56 -5.60
N ALA A 51 -2.02 -7.47 -5.81
CA ALA A 51 -1.46 -6.12 -5.88
C ALA A 51 -0.90 -5.64 -4.54
N VAL A 52 -1.59 -5.91 -3.42
CA VAL A 52 -1.08 -5.60 -2.08
C VAL A 52 0.19 -6.40 -1.79
N GLU A 53 0.22 -7.69 -2.09
CA GLU A 53 1.44 -8.52 -1.94
C GLU A 53 2.58 -8.01 -2.82
N ALA A 54 2.32 -7.67 -4.07
CA ALA A 54 3.33 -7.18 -5.00
C ALA A 54 3.92 -5.84 -4.53
N ALA A 55 3.12 -4.99 -3.84
CA ALA A 55 3.60 -3.72 -3.31
C ALA A 55 4.76 -3.88 -2.31
N LEU A 56 4.86 -5.02 -1.59
CA LEU A 56 6.00 -5.31 -0.70
C LEU A 56 7.35 -5.42 -1.44
N THR A 57 7.32 -5.63 -2.74
CA THR A 57 8.55 -5.77 -3.56
C THR A 57 9.06 -4.45 -4.11
N LEU A 58 8.33 -3.36 -3.92
CA LEU A 58 8.74 -2.02 -4.33
C LEU A 58 10.01 -1.61 -3.58
N ARG A 59 10.99 -1.10 -4.32
CA ARG A 59 12.24 -0.59 -3.75
C ARG A 59 12.20 0.93 -3.56
N LYS A 60 11.37 1.60 -4.34
CA LYS A 60 11.19 3.06 -4.37
C LYS A 60 9.69 3.36 -4.46
N PRO A 61 8.91 3.03 -3.43
CA PRO A 61 7.49 3.32 -3.42
C PRO A 61 7.25 4.83 -3.60
N SER A 62 6.32 5.17 -4.48
CA SER A 62 5.80 6.53 -4.64
C SER A 62 4.87 6.87 -3.47
N ILE A 63 4.73 8.16 -3.18
CA ILE A 63 3.79 8.64 -2.16
C ILE A 63 2.36 8.23 -2.55
N GLU A 64 2.02 8.27 -3.83
CA GLU A 64 0.72 7.91 -4.40
C GLU A 64 0.38 6.44 -4.15
N THR A 65 1.34 5.53 -4.33
CA THR A 65 1.15 4.11 -4.01
C THR A 65 0.86 3.92 -2.53
N VAL A 66 1.67 4.52 -1.64
CA VAL A 66 1.47 4.36 -0.20
C VAL A 66 0.15 5.01 0.25
N LYS A 67 -0.24 6.15 -0.32
CA LYS A 67 -1.56 6.75 -0.12
C LYS A 67 -2.68 5.77 -0.48
N GLN A 68 -2.55 5.05 -1.60
CA GLN A 68 -3.55 4.07 -1.99
C GLN A 68 -3.63 2.89 -1.00
N ILE A 69 -2.50 2.44 -0.45
CA ILE A 69 -2.49 1.43 0.62
C ILE A 69 -3.20 1.98 1.88
N VAL A 70 -2.97 3.24 2.27
CA VAL A 70 -3.70 3.87 3.40
C VAL A 70 -5.21 3.87 3.13
N GLN A 71 -5.65 4.14 1.90
CA GLN A 71 -7.08 4.06 1.57
C GLN A 71 -7.63 2.64 1.75
N LEU A 72 -6.89 1.60 1.34
CA LEU A 72 -7.32 0.21 1.55
C LEU A 72 -7.50 -0.14 3.02
N VAL A 73 -6.61 0.33 3.90
CA VAL A 73 -6.72 0.11 5.35
C VAL A 73 -7.99 0.75 5.92
N LYS A 74 -8.41 1.90 5.38
CA LYS A 74 -9.59 2.67 5.84
C LYS A 74 -10.92 2.15 5.33
N ARG A 75 -10.94 1.47 4.19
CA ARG A 75 -12.16 0.98 3.54
C ARG A 75 -12.87 -0.05 4.41
N ASP A 76 -14.02 0.33 4.95
CA ASP A 76 -14.86 -0.50 5.83
C ASP A 76 -15.70 -1.52 5.08
N ASP A 77 -15.94 -1.28 3.79
CA ASP A 77 -16.59 -2.19 2.85
C ASP A 77 -15.74 -3.44 2.53
N LEU A 78 -14.44 -3.40 2.82
CA LEU A 78 -13.52 -4.51 2.58
C LEU A 78 -13.44 -5.47 3.76
N TYR A 79 -13.24 -6.75 3.44
CA TYR A 79 -12.99 -7.79 4.42
C TYR A 79 -11.68 -7.52 5.18
N TYR A 80 -11.63 -7.89 6.47
CA TYR A 80 -10.50 -7.51 7.33
C TYR A 80 -9.15 -8.06 6.87
N ASN A 81 -9.09 -9.23 6.23
CA ASN A 81 -7.82 -9.81 5.77
C ASN A 81 -7.04 -8.85 4.85
N ILE A 82 -7.68 -8.27 3.83
CA ILE A 82 -7.00 -7.33 2.94
C ILE A 82 -6.60 -6.02 3.65
N ARG A 83 -7.39 -5.57 4.63
CA ARG A 83 -7.07 -4.39 5.44
C ARG A 83 -5.87 -4.65 6.36
N ILE A 84 -5.75 -5.87 6.89
CA ILE A 84 -4.60 -6.33 7.68
C ILE A 84 -3.37 -6.40 6.78
N MET A 85 -3.46 -7.06 5.61
CA MET A 85 -2.35 -7.11 4.65
C MET A 85 -1.88 -5.70 4.27
N ALA A 86 -2.81 -4.80 3.93
CA ALA A 86 -2.48 -3.41 3.60
C ALA A 86 -1.78 -2.68 4.77
N THR A 87 -2.23 -2.93 6.00
CA THR A 87 -1.61 -2.38 7.22
C THR A 87 -0.17 -2.87 7.37
N GLU A 88 0.07 -4.17 7.20
CA GLU A 88 1.41 -4.75 7.22
C GLU A 88 2.30 -4.17 6.12
N VAL A 89 1.77 -3.98 4.90
CA VAL A 89 2.51 -3.32 3.81
C VAL A 89 2.91 -1.89 4.18
N LEU A 90 2.03 -1.11 4.85
CA LEU A 90 2.38 0.26 5.28
C LEU A 90 3.60 0.29 6.19
N SER A 91 3.72 -0.67 7.10
CA SER A 91 4.88 -0.75 8.01
C SER A 91 6.22 -0.87 7.27
N THR A 92 6.18 -1.46 6.07
CA THR A 92 7.34 -1.67 5.21
C THR A 92 7.59 -0.46 4.31
N LEU A 93 6.55 0.10 3.69
CA LEU A 93 6.70 1.16 2.70
C LEU A 93 6.98 2.54 3.30
N ILE A 94 6.46 2.85 4.49
CA ILE A 94 6.67 4.14 5.14
C ILE A 94 8.16 4.46 5.38
N PRO A 95 8.96 3.56 5.99
CA PRO A 95 10.41 3.75 6.11
C PRO A 95 11.08 4.04 4.76
N MET A 96 10.71 3.30 3.72
CA MET A 96 11.30 3.46 2.38
C MET A 96 11.00 4.83 1.77
N VAL A 97 9.78 5.35 1.94
CA VAL A 97 9.43 6.70 1.50
C VAL A 97 10.21 7.77 2.28
N MET A 98 10.36 7.58 3.59
CA MET A 98 11.09 8.53 4.45
C MET A 98 12.59 8.59 4.15
N GLU A 99 13.21 7.46 3.84
CA GLU A 99 14.63 7.38 3.50
C GLU A 99 14.94 7.83 2.05
N ASN A 100 13.91 7.98 1.21
CA ASN A 100 14.08 8.35 -0.19
C ASN A 100 14.47 9.82 -0.37
N LYS A 101 15.78 10.05 -0.51
CA LYS A 101 16.39 11.38 -0.70
C LYS A 101 15.94 12.12 -1.96
N LYS A 102 15.28 11.45 -2.92
CA LYS A 102 14.79 12.10 -4.15
C LYS A 102 13.42 12.78 -3.96
N LEU A 103 12.68 12.41 -2.92
CA LEU A 103 11.37 12.98 -2.63
C LEU A 103 11.52 14.31 -1.88
N ASN A 104 10.52 15.18 -2.04
CA ASN A 104 10.44 16.41 -1.26
C ASN A 104 10.15 16.06 0.22
N LYS A 105 11.09 16.42 1.12
CA LYS A 105 11.02 16.06 2.55
C LYS A 105 9.79 16.63 3.25
N ASP A 106 9.39 17.86 2.92
CA ASP A 106 8.22 18.49 3.54
C ASP A 106 6.94 17.77 3.11
N LEU A 107 6.83 17.41 1.83
CA LEU A 107 5.72 16.63 1.31
C LEU A 107 5.66 15.24 1.97
N VAL A 108 6.81 14.56 2.09
CA VAL A 108 6.90 13.27 2.77
C VAL A 108 6.44 13.39 4.22
N ARG A 109 6.92 14.40 4.95
CA ARG A 109 6.55 14.60 6.36
C ARG A 109 5.05 14.86 6.53
N VAL A 110 4.46 15.71 5.69
CA VAL A 110 3.01 15.96 5.69
C VAL A 110 2.25 14.66 5.44
N PHE A 111 2.67 13.90 4.43
CA PHE A 111 2.05 12.62 4.10
C PHE A 111 2.15 11.60 5.24
N ILE A 112 3.32 11.42 5.86
CA ILE A 112 3.50 10.47 6.97
C ILE A 112 2.66 10.87 8.18
N ASN A 113 2.57 12.17 8.50
CA ASN A 113 1.70 12.65 9.55
C ASN A 113 0.23 12.31 9.26
N GLU A 114 -0.22 12.51 8.02
CA GLU A 114 -1.57 12.16 7.60
C GLU A 114 -1.83 10.64 7.70
N ALA A 115 -0.89 9.81 7.23
CA ALA A 115 -0.98 8.36 7.33
C ALA A 115 -1.08 7.91 8.80
N ASN A 116 -0.24 8.48 9.68
CA ASN A 116 -0.24 8.19 11.11
C ASN A 116 -1.57 8.59 11.78
N GLN A 117 -2.13 9.75 11.43
CA GLN A 117 -3.44 10.18 11.92
C GLN A 117 -4.57 9.23 11.49
N ASN A 118 -4.54 8.75 10.24
CA ASN A 118 -5.53 7.78 9.77
C ASN A 118 -5.44 6.45 10.52
N VAL A 119 -4.23 5.92 10.76
CA VAL A 119 -4.02 4.69 11.54
C VAL A 119 -4.47 4.88 12.99
N SER A 120 -4.12 6.01 13.62
CA SER A 120 -4.54 6.34 14.99
C SER A 120 -6.06 6.46 15.15
N ALA A 121 -6.74 7.06 14.16
CA ALA A 121 -8.19 7.15 14.15
C ALA A 121 -8.84 5.75 14.08
N LEU A 122 -8.28 4.83 13.29
CA LEU A 122 -8.76 3.45 13.20
C LEU A 122 -8.52 2.66 14.48
N LEU A 123 -7.39 2.85 15.17
CA LEU A 123 -7.13 2.27 16.50
C LEU A 123 -8.14 2.74 17.55
N SER A 124 -8.64 3.97 17.42
CA SER A 124 -9.64 4.53 18.33
C SER A 124 -11.07 4.07 18.01
N SER A 125 -11.27 3.34 16.91
CA SER A 125 -12.56 2.83 16.47
C SER A 125 -12.79 1.39 16.92
N PRO A 126 -14.04 0.97 17.17
CA PRO A 126 -14.36 -0.45 17.33
C PRO A 126 -13.91 -1.26 16.11
N ALA A 127 -13.04 -2.23 16.32
CA ALA A 127 -12.51 -3.13 15.30
C ALA A 127 -12.27 -4.53 15.90
N PRO A 128 -12.26 -5.61 15.10
CA PRO A 128 -11.86 -6.92 15.55
C PRO A 128 -10.43 -6.89 16.12
N PRO A 129 -10.14 -7.63 17.21
CA PRO A 129 -8.84 -7.63 17.85
C PRO A 129 -7.67 -7.87 16.88
N ILE A 130 -7.81 -8.82 15.96
CA ILE A 130 -6.76 -9.13 14.98
C ILE A 130 -6.41 -7.95 14.05
N PHE A 131 -7.39 -7.12 13.68
CA PHE A 131 -7.13 -5.93 12.88
C PHE A 131 -6.54 -4.80 13.74
N HIS A 132 -7.02 -4.66 14.97
CA HIS A 132 -6.46 -3.73 15.93
C HIS A 132 -4.97 -4.02 16.22
N ASP A 133 -4.60 -5.29 16.40
CA ASP A 133 -3.21 -5.71 16.64
C ASP A 133 -2.28 -5.31 15.47
N ALA A 134 -2.73 -5.53 14.22
CA ALA A 134 -1.98 -5.12 13.03
C ALA A 134 -1.79 -3.59 12.97
N LEU A 135 -2.85 -2.83 13.28
CA LEU A 135 -2.79 -1.37 13.34
C LEU A 135 -1.84 -0.87 14.44
N ASP A 136 -1.84 -1.49 15.61
CA ASP A 136 -1.00 -1.08 16.75
C ASP A 136 0.50 -1.29 16.46
N VAL A 137 0.84 -2.44 15.88
CA VAL A 137 2.21 -2.72 15.41
C VAL A 137 2.65 -1.68 14.39
N THR A 138 1.82 -1.41 13.38
CA THR A 138 2.12 -0.45 12.32
C THR A 138 2.25 0.97 12.86
N TYR A 139 1.35 1.38 13.75
CA TYR A 139 1.39 2.70 14.39
C TYR A 139 2.71 2.93 15.14
N LYS A 140 3.13 1.96 15.97
CA LYS A 140 4.41 2.03 16.71
C LYS A 140 5.60 2.11 15.77
N GLN A 141 5.58 1.39 14.65
CA GLN A 141 6.64 1.47 13.65
C GLN A 141 6.70 2.84 12.98
N ILE A 142 5.56 3.41 12.59
CA ILE A 142 5.50 4.76 12.00
C ILE A 142 6.05 5.79 13.00
N GLN A 143 5.63 5.74 14.27
CA GLN A 143 6.13 6.64 15.30
C GLN A 143 7.65 6.55 15.45
N LYS A 144 8.20 5.34 15.52
CA LYS A 144 9.64 5.12 15.62
C LYS A 144 10.40 5.77 14.46
N VAL A 145 9.90 5.63 13.23
CA VAL A 145 10.57 6.21 12.05
C VAL A 145 10.50 7.74 12.10
N VAL A 146 9.34 8.31 12.48
CA VAL A 146 9.15 9.77 12.64
C VAL A 146 10.07 10.37 13.70
N GLU A 147 10.32 9.67 14.80
CA GLU A 147 11.25 10.13 15.86
C GLU A 147 12.72 10.13 15.43
N THR A 148 13.07 9.26 14.48
CA THR A 148 14.46 9.10 14.00
C THR A 148 14.84 9.94 12.77
N ALA A 149 13.87 10.63 12.15
CA ALA A 149 14.03 11.35 10.88
C ALA A 149 14.18 12.87 11.05
#